data_AF-A0A091SM46-F1
#
_entry.id   AF-A0A091SM46-F1
#
_cell.length_a   1.000
_cell.length_b   1.000
_cell.length_c   1.000
_cell.angle_alpha   90.00
_cell.angle_beta   90.00
_cell.angle_gamma   90.00
#
_symmetry.space_group_name_H-M   'P 1'
#
loop_
_entity.id
_entity.type
_entity.pdbx_description
1 polymer ?
#
loop_
_entity_poly.entity_id
_entity_poly.type
_entity_poly.pdbx_seq_one_letter_code
_entity_poly.pdbx_strand_id
1 'polypeptide(L)' 'RLLIVYPWTQRFFSSFGNLSSPTAIIGNPKVRAHGKKVLTSFGEAVKNLDNIKATYSKLSELHCEKLHVDPENFRV' A
#
# COMPACT_ATOMS: atom_id res chain seq x y z
N ARG A 1 -1.43 9.03 -4.76
CA ARG A 1 -2.77 9.46 -5.23
C ARG A 1 -3.90 8.74 -4.51
N LEU A 2 -3.79 7.43 -4.25
CA LEU A 2 -4.75 6.63 -3.46
C LEU A 2 -5.33 7.37 -2.25
N LEU A 3 -4.47 7.85 -1.34
CA LEU A 3 -4.89 8.54 -0.10
C LEU A 3 -5.69 9.85 -0.32
N ILE A 4 -5.63 10.44 -1.51
CA ILE A 4 -6.35 11.67 -1.86
C ILE A 4 -7.68 11.32 -2.53
N VAL A 5 -7.66 10.40 -3.50
CA VAL A 5 -8.84 10.02 -4.31
C VAL A 5 -9.80 9.14 -3.51
N TYR A 6 -9.26 8.32 -2.60
CA TYR A 6 -10.02 7.39 -1.77
C TYR A 6 -9.69 7.62 -0.29
N PRO A 7 -10.20 8.69 0.34
CA PRO A 7 -9.79 9.10 1.69
C PRO A 7 -10.01 8.05 2.79
N TRP A 8 -10.99 7.15 2.61
CA TRP A 8 -11.22 6.07 3.57
C TRP A 8 -10.01 5.15 3.73
N THR A 9 -9.14 5.04 2.72
CA THR A 9 -7.92 4.24 2.78
C THR A 9 -6.89 4.77 3.78
N GLN A 10 -7.00 6.05 4.18
CA GLN A 10 -6.11 6.65 5.17
C GLN A 10 -6.18 5.96 6.54
N ARG A 11 -7.29 5.30 6.88
CA ARG A 11 -7.45 4.56 8.15
C ARG A 11 -6.38 3.50 8.39
N PHE A 12 -5.83 2.93 7.31
CA PHE A 12 -4.80 1.89 7.38
C PHE A 12 -3.39 2.48 7.67
N PHE A 13 -3.24 3.80 7.61
CA PHE A 13 -1.97 4.51 7.69
C PHE A 13 -1.91 5.49 8.87
N SER A 14 -2.57 5.19 9.98
CA SER A 14 -2.61 6.05 11.18
C SER A 14 -1.22 6.47 11.70
N SER A 15 -0.21 5.60 11.55
CA SER A 15 1.17 5.88 11.94
C SER A 15 1.91 6.85 11.01
N PHE A 16 1.31 7.24 9.87
CA PHE A 16 1.95 8.12 8.89
C PHE A 16 1.86 9.59 9.30
N GLY A 17 1.13 9.91 10.36
CA GLY A 17 1.00 11.27 10.87
C GLY A 17 -0.02 12.07 10.07
N ASN A 18 0.31 13.32 9.73
CA ASN A 18 -0.65 14.22 9.09
C ASN A 18 -0.97 13.79 7.64
N LEU A 19 -2.24 13.45 7.39
CA LEU A 19 -2.83 13.12 6.10
C LEU A 19 -4.08 13.97 5.79
N SER A 20 -4.31 15.08 6.52
CA SER A 20 -5.59 15.82 6.49
C SER A 20 -5.86 16.59 5.18
N SER A 21 -4.85 16.82 4.35
CA SER A 21 -4.99 17.56 3.09
C SER A 21 -4.12 16.97 1.98
N PRO A 22 -4.44 17.23 0.70
CA PRO A 22 -3.61 16.79 -0.42
C PRO A 22 -2.15 17.23 -0.30
N THR A 23 -1.90 18.47 0.10
CA THR A 23 -0.54 19.00 0.32
C THR A 23 0.18 18.25 1.45
N ALA A 24 -0.51 17.97 2.56
CA ALA A 24 0.06 17.18 3.66
C ALA A 24 0.42 15.77 3.21
N ILE A 25 -0.45 15.11 2.43
CA ILE A 25 -0.22 13.76 1.90
C ILE A 25 0.97 13.73 0.94
N ILE A 26 1.04 14.68 0.00
CA ILE A 26 2.12 14.75 -1.01
C ILE A 26 3.47 15.03 -0.35
N GLY A 27 3.50 15.92 0.64
CA GLY A 27 4.71 16.27 1.39
C GLY A 27 5.14 15.22 2.43
N ASN A 28 4.33 14.20 2.69
CA ASN A 28 4.59 13.28 3.79
C ASN A 28 5.72 12.28 3.47
N PRO A 29 6.84 12.28 4.24
CA PRO A 29 7.97 11.42 3.96
C PRO A 29 7.66 9.92 4.16
N LYS A 30 6.73 9.57 5.07
CA LYS A 30 6.31 8.18 5.29
C LYS A 30 5.46 7.67 4.13
N VAL A 31 4.56 8.50 3.59
CA VAL A 31 3.81 8.19 2.36
C VAL A 31 4.77 7.93 1.20
N ARG A 32 5.77 8.80 1.01
CA ARG A 32 6.77 8.63 -0.05
C ARG A 32 7.60 7.35 0.13
N ALA A 33 8.07 7.07 1.34
CA ALA A 33 8.83 5.87 1.64
C ALA A 33 8.02 4.59 1.41
N HIS A 34 6.75 4.59 1.82
CA HIS A 34 5.85 3.47 1.58
C HIS A 34 5.56 3.27 0.08
N GLY A 35 5.32 4.37 -0.65
CA GLY A 35 5.16 4.32 -2.11
C GLY A 35 6.36 3.68 -2.81
N LYS A 36 7.59 3.97 -2.35
CA LYS A 36 8.80 3.29 -2.84
C LYS A 36 8.74 1.79 -2.57
N LYS A 37 8.37 1.36 -1.37
CA LYS A 37 8.24 -0.06 -1.01
C LYS A 37 7.23 -0.80 -1.92
N VAL A 38 6.08 -0.19 -2.18
CA VAL A 38 5.04 -0.74 -3.08
C VAL A 38 5.55 -0.85 -4.52
N LEU A 39 6.22 0.19 -5.05
CA LEU A 39 6.79 0.14 -6.39
C LEU A 39 7.92 -0.90 -6.52
N THR A 40 8.75 -1.03 -5.48
CA THR A 40 9.77 -2.08 -5.44
C THR A 40 9.15 -3.47 -5.47
N SER A 41 8.07 -3.72 -4.74
CA SER A 41 7.42 -5.03 -4.78
C SER A 41 6.92 -5.35 -6.18
N PHE A 42 6.33 -4.41 -6.92
CA PHE A 42 5.95 -4.66 -8.33
C PHE A 42 7.14 -5.11 -9.20
N GLY A 43 8.34 -4.54 -8.98
CA GLY A 43 9.56 -5.01 -9.64
C GLY A 43 9.92 -6.46 -9.30
N GLU A 44 9.62 -6.93 -8.09
CA GLU A 44 9.79 -8.34 -7.70
C GLU A 44 8.77 -9.25 -8.41
N ALA A 45 7.52 -8.81 -8.60
CA ALA A 45 6.54 -9.54 -9.39
C ALA A 45 6.99 -9.70 -10.85
N VAL A 46 7.52 -8.64 -11.47
CA VAL A 46 8.03 -8.70 -12.85
C VAL A 46 9.21 -9.67 -12.98
N LYS A 47 10.01 -9.84 -11.93
CA LYS A 47 11.11 -10.82 -11.91
C LYS A 47 10.65 -12.26 -11.70
N ASN A 48 9.43 -12.48 -11.22
CA ASN A 48 8.86 -13.78 -10.85
C ASN A 48 7.47 -13.98 -11.48
N LEU A 49 7.30 -13.61 -12.75
CA LEU A 49 5.99 -13.58 -13.44
C LEU A 49 5.29 -14.95 -13.46
N ASP A 50 6.07 -16.02 -13.49
CA ASP A 50 5.62 -17.42 -13.45
C ASP A 50 5.23 -17.89 -12.04
N ASN A 51 5.67 -17.18 -11.00
CA ASN A 51 5.51 -17.62 -9.60
C ASN A 51 4.93 -16.54 -8.65
N ILE A 52 4.18 -15.56 -9.18
CA ILE A 52 3.65 -14.42 -8.42
C ILE A 52 2.88 -14.85 -7.16
N LYS A 53 2.10 -15.92 -7.23
CA LYS A 53 1.31 -16.42 -6.10
C LYS A 53 2.18 -16.81 -4.91
N ALA A 54 3.27 -17.54 -5.15
CA ALA A 54 4.19 -17.92 -4.09
C ALA A 54 5.02 -16.72 -3.62
N THR A 55 5.44 -15.84 -4.53
CA THR A 55 6.19 -14.61 -4.21
C THR A 55 5.43 -13.73 -3.22
N TYR A 56 4.11 -13.64 -3.33
CA TYR A 56 3.28 -12.76 -2.50
C TYR A 56 2.41 -13.45 -1.45
N SER A 57 2.58 -14.76 -1.20
CA SER A 57 1.78 -15.47 -0.18
C SER A 57 1.88 -14.79 1.19
N LYS A 58 3.10 -14.52 1.66
CA LYS A 58 3.35 -13.81 2.93
C LYS A 58 2.81 -12.38 2.93
N LEU A 59 2.82 -11.71 1.78
CA LEU A 59 2.27 -10.36 1.65
C LEU A 59 0.74 -10.39 1.76
N SER A 60 0.11 -11.40 1.15
CA SER A 60 -1.32 -11.66 1.24
C SER A 60 -1.74 -11.97 2.68
N GLU A 61 -1.04 -12.87 3.36
CA GLU A 61 -1.26 -13.19 4.78
C GLU A 61 -1.15 -11.93 5.65
N LEU A 62 -0.11 -11.13 5.46
CA LEU A 62 0.07 -9.87 6.20
C LEU A 62 -1.13 -8.92 6.03
N HIS A 63 -1.61 -8.73 4.79
CA HIS A 63 -2.71 -7.83 4.52
C HIS A 63 -4.05 -8.35 5.03
N CYS A 64 -4.24 -9.68 5.03
CA CYS A 64 -5.44 -10.33 5.54
C CYS A 64 -5.46 -10.37 7.08
N GLU A 65 -4.48 -11.02 7.69
CA GLU A 65 -4.52 -11.42 9.11
C GLU A 65 -4.08 -10.31 10.07
N LYS A 66 -3.18 -9.43 9.63
CA LYS A 66 -2.62 -8.40 10.51
C LYS A 66 -3.19 -7.03 10.23
N LEU A 67 -3.27 -6.68 8.95
CA LEU A 67 -3.73 -5.35 8.53
C LEU A 67 -5.25 -5.30 8.30
N HIS A 68 -5.91 -6.46 8.14
CA HIS A 68 -7.35 -6.58 7.89
C HIS A 68 -7.83 -5.64 6.77
N VAL A 69 -7.08 -5.60 5.67
CA VAL A 69 -7.41 -4.79 4.50
C VAL A 69 -8.47 -5.52 3.68
N ASP A 70 -9.59 -4.86 3.45
CA ASP A 70 -10.64 -5.37 2.56
C ASP A 70 -10.06 -5.59 1.15
N PRO A 71 -10.23 -6.79 0.56
CA PRO A 71 -9.74 -7.10 -0.78
C PRO A 71 -10.16 -6.11 -1.88
N GLU A 72 -11.32 -5.44 -1.74
CA GLU A 72 -11.76 -4.43 -2.70
C GLU A 72 -10.79 -3.24 -2.79
N ASN A 73 -9.99 -2.97 -1.74
CA ASN A 73 -8.98 -1.91 -1.77
C ASN A 73 -7.77 -2.24 -2.67
N PHE A 74 -7.64 -3.47 -3.19
CA PHE A 74 -6.58 -3.80 -4.16
C PHE A 74 -6.96 -3.48 -5.61
N ARG A 75 -8.25 -3.27 -5.90
CA ARG A 75 -8.76 -2.99 -7.26
C ARG A 75 -8.76 -1.49 -7.62
N VAL A 76 -8.58 -0.61 -6.63
CA VAL A 76 -8.67 0.86 -6.73
C VAL A 76 -7.41 1.55 -7.23
#